data_AF-A0A541B3S5-F1
#
_entry.id   AF-A0A541B3S5-F1
#
_cell.length_a   1.000
_cell.length_b   1.000
_cell.length_c   1.000
_cell.angle_alpha   90.00
_cell.angle_beta   90.00
_cell.angle_gamma   90.00
#
_symmetry.space_group_name_H-M   'P 1'
#
loop_
_entity.id
_entity.type
_entity.pdbx_description
1 polymer ?
#
loop_
_entity_poly.entity_id
_entity_poly.type
_entity_poly.pdbx_seq_one_letter_code
_entity_poly.pdbx_strand_id
1 'polypeptide(L)'
;MYSRAGGGAQVAAHLTDLDAAVDGLLTCGLSGLSDAAIVETVQRLEMSLRKAAAVGTRLIVESVERSLPDKHDCSTINTFLIATLRLSAGDAARRVAASKKVGTWHHPTGEQLPPDLPATATAQRDGAIGPDHVHEIRGVLGKIPRAVDPAAVEVAEQIRPQALRAGRDPQPNSPGPRPRRRSPTPG
;
A
#
# COMPACT_ATOMS: atom_id res chain seq x y z
N MET A 1 16.44 23.68 -17.33
CA MET A 1 15.50 24.24 -16.32
C MET A 1 14.12 24.51 -16.93
N TYR A 2 13.46 23.49 -17.48
CA TYR A 2 12.04 23.53 -17.86
C TYR A 2 11.47 22.13 -17.61
N SER A 3 10.87 21.89 -16.44
CA SER A 3 9.85 20.85 -16.18
C SER A 3 9.56 20.74 -14.68
N ARG A 4 9.05 21.82 -14.06
CA ARG A 4 8.43 21.74 -12.72
C ARG A 4 7.00 22.23 -12.77
N ALA A 5 6.73 23.25 -13.59
CA ALA A 5 5.38 23.70 -13.92
C ALA A 5 4.59 22.63 -14.71
N GLY A 6 5.25 21.93 -15.66
CA GLY A 6 4.62 20.85 -16.42
C GLY A 6 4.25 19.62 -15.58
N GLY A 7 5.11 19.25 -14.61
CA GLY A 7 4.82 18.15 -13.69
C GLY A 7 3.63 18.43 -12.78
N GLY A 8 3.48 19.67 -12.29
CA GLY A 8 2.32 20.09 -11.49
C GLY A 8 1.01 20.03 -12.28
N ALA A 9 1.02 20.53 -13.52
CA ALA A 9 -0.15 20.47 -14.40
C ALA A 9 -0.55 19.03 -14.76
N GLN A 10 0.43 18.15 -15.00
CA GLN A 10 0.17 16.74 -15.28
C GLN A 10 -0.40 15.99 -14.07
N VAL A 11 0.12 16.23 -12.87
CA VAL A 11 -0.42 15.64 -11.63
C VAL A 11 -1.86 16.09 -11.40
N ALA A 12 -2.15 17.38 -11.60
CA ALA A 12 -3.50 17.91 -11.47
C ALA A 12 -4.48 17.25 -12.47
N ALA A 13 -4.07 17.09 -13.73
CA ALA A 13 -4.89 16.41 -14.73
C ALA A 13 -5.23 14.97 -14.34
N HIS A 14 -4.25 14.19 -13.86
CA HIS A 14 -4.49 12.83 -13.39
C HIS A 14 -5.41 12.74 -12.17
N LEU A 15 -5.37 13.73 -11.27
CA LEU A 15 -6.30 13.79 -10.14
C LEU A 15 -7.72 14.12 -10.61
N THR A 16 -7.87 15.07 -11.55
CA THR A 16 -9.17 15.37 -12.17
C THR A 16 -9.77 14.15 -12.87
N ASP A 17 -8.96 13.39 -13.61
CA ASP A 17 -9.42 12.16 -14.28
C ASP A 17 -9.84 11.08 -13.27
N LEU A 18 -9.11 10.96 -12.15
CA LEU A 18 -9.45 10.05 -11.06
C LEU A 18 -10.78 10.45 -10.40
N ASP A 19 -10.95 11.72 -10.06
CA ASP A 19 -12.18 12.24 -9.45
C ASP A 19 -13.38 12.00 -10.37
N ALA A 20 -13.24 12.34 -11.67
CA ALA A 20 -14.29 12.12 -12.67
C ALA A 20 -14.66 10.63 -12.82
N ALA A 21 -13.67 9.72 -12.80
CA ALA A 21 -13.92 8.29 -12.86
C ALA A 21 -14.66 7.77 -11.61
N VAL A 22 -14.29 8.26 -10.42
CA VAL A 22 -14.97 7.91 -9.16
C VAL A 22 -16.40 8.45 -9.14
N ASP A 23 -16.62 9.70 -9.56
CA ASP A 23 -17.96 10.30 -9.67
C ASP A 23 -18.85 9.52 -10.66
N GLY A 24 -18.27 9.05 -11.77
CA GLY A 24 -18.96 8.17 -12.70
C GLY A 24 -19.38 6.83 -12.07
N LEU A 25 -18.52 6.23 -11.24
CA LEU A 25 -18.84 5.00 -10.51
C LEU A 25 -19.88 5.20 -9.40
N LEU A 26 -19.90 6.38 -8.76
CA LEU A 26 -20.90 6.73 -7.74
C LEU A 26 -22.31 6.92 -8.32
N THR A 27 -22.40 7.29 -9.60
CA THR A 27 -23.68 7.59 -10.28
C THR A 27 -24.17 6.46 -11.18
N CYS A 28 -23.34 5.46 -11.49
CA CYS A 28 -23.73 4.35 -12.35
C CYS A 28 -24.61 3.31 -11.62
N GLY A 29 -25.55 2.71 -12.36
CA GLY A 29 -26.42 1.66 -11.83
C GLY A 29 -25.69 0.32 -11.69
N LEU A 30 -25.09 0.07 -10.53
CA LEU A 30 -24.39 -1.20 -10.25
C LEU A 30 -25.34 -2.41 -10.14
N SER A 31 -26.64 -2.19 -9.91
CA SER A 31 -27.65 -3.25 -9.73
C SER A 31 -27.90 -4.09 -10.98
N GLY A 32 -27.57 -3.57 -12.18
CA GLY A 32 -27.71 -4.30 -13.45
C GLY A 32 -26.53 -5.20 -13.78
N LEU A 33 -25.47 -5.22 -12.96
CA LEU A 33 -24.29 -6.04 -13.19
C LEU A 33 -24.59 -7.51 -12.86
N SER A 34 -24.02 -8.42 -13.66
CA SER A 34 -23.98 -9.84 -13.32
C SER A 34 -23.06 -10.08 -12.12
N ASP A 35 -23.23 -11.22 -11.43
CA ASP A 35 -22.35 -11.60 -10.32
C ASP A 35 -20.87 -11.60 -10.73
N ALA A 36 -20.55 -12.08 -11.93
CA ALA A 36 -19.20 -12.07 -12.47
C ALA A 36 -18.67 -10.64 -12.68
N ALA A 37 -19.51 -9.72 -13.18
CA ALA A 37 -19.14 -8.33 -13.36
C ALA A 37 -18.97 -7.60 -12.02
N ILE A 38 -19.73 -7.95 -10.99
CA ILE A 38 -19.54 -7.43 -9.62
C ILE A 38 -18.18 -7.87 -9.08
N VAL A 39 -17.83 -9.15 -9.22
CA VAL A 39 -16.53 -9.68 -8.77
C VAL A 39 -15.37 -8.98 -9.49
N GLU A 40 -15.44 -8.84 -10.82
CA GLU A 40 -14.43 -8.11 -11.59
C GLU A 40 -14.32 -6.65 -11.10
N THR A 41 -15.46 -5.99 -10.89
CA THR A 41 -15.52 -4.60 -10.45
C THR A 41 -14.83 -4.41 -9.11
N VAL A 42 -15.13 -5.25 -8.12
CA VAL A 42 -14.51 -5.19 -6.78
C VAL A 42 -13.00 -5.43 -6.87
N GLN A 43 -12.55 -6.40 -7.67
CA GLN A 43 -11.13 -6.68 -7.87
C GLN A 43 -10.38 -5.50 -8.50
N ARG A 44 -10.96 -4.88 -9.53
CA ARG A 44 -10.37 -3.73 -10.23
C ARG A 44 -10.35 -2.49 -9.36
N LEU A 45 -11.43 -2.22 -8.62
CA LEU A 45 -11.49 -1.11 -7.69
C LEU A 45 -10.43 -1.26 -6.59
N GLU A 46 -10.32 -2.44 -5.99
CA GLU A 46 -9.32 -2.72 -4.97
C GLU A 46 -7.88 -2.55 -5.50
N MET A 47 -7.59 -3.03 -6.72
CA MET A 47 -6.27 -2.80 -7.35
C MET A 47 -5.97 -1.31 -7.53
N SER A 48 -6.95 -0.51 -7.96
CA SER A 48 -6.81 0.94 -8.09
C SER A 48 -6.57 1.61 -6.75
N LEU A 49 -7.29 1.22 -5.69
CA LEU A 49 -7.09 1.73 -4.33
C LEU A 49 -5.67 1.41 -3.81
N ARG A 50 -5.16 0.20 -4.06
CA ARG A 50 -3.79 -0.20 -3.69
C ARG A 50 -2.74 0.62 -4.42
N LYS A 51 -2.92 0.87 -5.73
CA LYS A 51 -2.03 1.73 -6.51
C LYS A 51 -2.07 3.18 -6.02
N ALA A 52 -3.26 3.70 -5.69
CA ALA A 52 -3.41 5.03 -5.10
C ALA A 52 -2.67 5.13 -3.75
N ALA A 53 -2.71 4.07 -2.92
CA ALA A 53 -1.93 4.02 -1.68
C ALA A 53 -0.41 4.02 -1.92
N ALA A 54 0.07 3.40 -3.01
CA ALA A 54 1.47 3.49 -3.42
C ALA A 54 1.86 4.91 -3.85
N VAL A 55 0.96 5.65 -4.52
CA VAL A 55 1.14 7.10 -4.79
C VAL A 55 1.23 7.89 -3.49
N GLY A 56 0.37 7.61 -2.51
CA GLY A 56 0.44 8.21 -1.18
C GLY A 56 1.78 7.97 -0.48
N THR A 57 2.36 6.76 -0.64
CA THR A 57 3.69 6.45 -0.11
C THR A 57 4.77 7.36 -0.72
N ARG A 58 4.71 7.59 -2.03
CA ARG A 58 5.64 8.51 -2.74
C ARG A 58 5.47 9.96 -2.27
N LEU A 59 4.23 10.41 -2.08
CA LEU A 59 3.95 11.76 -1.58
C LEU A 59 4.47 11.97 -0.14
N ILE A 60 4.45 10.95 0.70
CA ILE A 60 5.03 11.02 2.05
C ILE A 60 6.55 11.18 1.96
N VAL A 61 7.24 10.44 1.06
CA VAL A 61 8.68 10.60 0.86
C VAL A 61 9.01 12.03 0.44
N GLU A 62 8.33 12.55 -0.60
CA GLU A 62 8.50 13.92 -1.05
C GLU A 62 8.21 14.95 0.06
N SER A 63 7.22 14.66 0.91
CA SER A 63 6.88 15.54 2.04
C SER A 63 8.01 15.61 3.07
N VAL A 64 8.65 14.47 3.35
CA VAL A 64 9.78 14.39 4.28
C VAL A 64 11.02 15.04 3.68
N GLU A 65 11.40 14.67 2.46
CA GLU A 65 12.63 15.17 1.81
C GLU A 65 12.60 16.67 1.54
N ARG A 66 11.41 17.24 1.39
CA ARG A 66 11.22 18.69 1.21
C ARG A 66 10.97 19.45 2.51
N SER A 67 11.09 18.78 3.66
CA SER A 67 10.80 19.33 4.99
C SER A 67 9.43 20.04 5.04
N LEU A 68 8.40 19.42 4.45
CA LEU A 68 7.04 19.98 4.51
C LEU A 68 6.52 20.10 5.95
N PRO A 69 6.79 19.18 6.89
CA PRO A 69 6.37 19.39 8.28
C PRO A 69 6.83 20.74 8.85
N ASP A 70 8.11 21.10 8.67
CA ASP A 70 8.66 22.37 9.16
C ASP A 70 8.02 23.58 8.50
N LYS A 71 7.73 23.49 7.18
CA LYS A 71 7.08 24.56 6.41
C LYS A 71 5.60 24.76 6.75
N HIS A 72 5.02 23.83 7.51
CA HIS A 72 3.61 23.83 7.91
C HIS A 72 3.47 23.80 9.44
N ASP A 73 4.48 24.26 10.18
CA ASP A 73 4.49 24.35 11.64
C ASP A 73 4.14 23.04 12.35
N CYS A 74 4.51 21.91 11.73
CA CYS A 74 4.27 20.57 12.22
C CYS A 74 5.57 19.94 12.71
N SER A 75 5.61 19.48 13.96
CA SER A 75 6.82 18.90 14.57
C SER A 75 7.27 17.58 13.95
N THR A 76 6.37 16.85 13.27
CA THR A 76 6.68 15.57 12.65
C THR A 76 5.89 15.37 11.35
N ILE A 77 6.33 14.42 10.52
CA ILE A 77 5.54 13.96 9.37
C ILE A 77 4.17 13.40 9.80
N ASN A 78 4.07 12.75 10.97
CA ASN A 78 2.78 12.25 11.45
C ASN A 78 1.81 13.40 11.73
N THR A 79 2.25 14.44 12.44
CA THR A 79 1.40 15.61 12.75
C THR A 79 1.02 16.36 11.48
N PHE A 80 1.93 16.46 10.50
CA PHE A 80 1.63 17.01 9.18
C PHE A 80 0.51 16.22 8.48
N LEU A 81 0.63 14.89 8.38
CA LEU A 81 -0.40 14.06 7.73
C LEU A 81 -1.75 14.12 8.48
N ILE A 82 -1.74 14.16 9.82
CA ILE A 82 -2.97 14.32 10.60
C ILE A 82 -3.64 15.67 10.29
N ALA A 83 -2.87 16.76 10.27
CA ALA A 83 -3.39 18.10 10.02
C ALA A 83 -3.89 18.26 8.58
N THR A 84 -3.13 17.79 7.59
CA THR A 84 -3.44 17.97 6.17
C THR A 84 -4.52 17.02 5.67
N LEU A 85 -4.48 15.75 6.08
CA LEU A 85 -5.35 14.70 5.54
C LEU A 85 -6.47 14.27 6.51
N ARG A 86 -6.53 14.87 7.71
CA ARG A 86 -7.51 14.52 8.76
C ARG A 86 -7.50 13.05 9.16
N LEU A 87 -6.32 12.44 9.14
CA LEU A 87 -6.14 11.03 9.49
C LEU A 87 -6.11 10.84 11.01
N SER A 88 -6.47 9.63 11.46
CA SER A 88 -6.14 9.21 12.82
C SER A 88 -4.62 9.11 12.99
N ALA A 89 -4.13 9.28 14.23
CA ALA A 89 -2.71 9.12 14.53
C ALA A 89 -2.19 7.72 14.17
N GLY A 90 -3.00 6.67 14.37
CA GLY A 90 -2.65 5.31 14.01
C GLY A 90 -2.50 5.12 12.50
N ASP A 91 -3.38 5.73 11.70
CA ASP A 91 -3.28 5.63 10.24
C ASP A 91 -2.07 6.40 9.70
N ALA A 92 -1.84 7.63 10.17
CA ALA A 92 -0.66 8.41 9.82
C ALA A 92 0.64 7.65 10.15
N ALA A 93 0.72 7.06 11.35
CA ALA A 93 1.86 6.26 11.77
C ALA A 93 2.08 5.03 10.88
N ARG A 94 1.01 4.30 10.52
CA ARG A 94 1.11 3.14 9.61
C ARG A 94 1.63 3.54 8.24
N ARG A 95 1.12 4.63 7.66
CA ARG A 95 1.57 5.13 6.35
C ARG A 95 3.04 5.53 6.37
N VAL A 96 3.46 6.30 7.37
CA VAL A 96 4.87 6.71 7.54
C VAL A 96 5.79 5.50 7.73
N ALA A 97 5.36 4.53 8.54
CA ALA A 97 6.13 3.32 8.80
C ALA A 97 6.25 2.43 7.55
N ALA A 98 5.23 2.40 6.69
CA ALA A 98 5.27 1.75 5.39
C ALA A 98 6.23 2.49 4.45
N SER A 99 6.14 3.82 4.31
CA SER A 99 7.01 4.62 3.44
C SER A 99 8.50 4.45 3.76
N LYS A 100 8.87 4.30 5.03
CA LYS A 100 10.25 3.99 5.44
C LYS A 100 10.78 2.68 4.87
N LYS A 101 9.91 1.74 4.50
CA LYS A 101 10.28 0.39 4.06
C LYS A 101 10.14 0.18 2.56
N VAL A 102 9.13 0.76 1.95
CA VAL A 102 8.82 0.55 0.53
C VAL A 102 8.98 1.82 -0.31
N GLY A 103 9.23 2.96 0.33
CA GLY A 103 9.49 4.23 -0.35
C GLY A 103 10.85 4.23 -1.04
N THR A 104 10.90 4.91 -2.17
CA THR A 104 12.14 5.25 -2.88
C THR A 104 12.64 6.59 -2.35
N TRP A 105 13.76 6.61 -1.63
CA TRP A 105 14.34 7.81 -1.03
C TRP A 105 15.48 8.36 -1.89
N HIS A 106 15.97 9.55 -1.56
CA HIS A 106 17.10 10.18 -2.24
C HIS A 106 18.16 10.67 -1.25
N HIS A 107 19.42 10.53 -1.63
CA HIS A 107 20.52 11.24 -0.98
C HIS A 107 20.35 12.76 -1.17
N PRO A 108 20.99 13.59 -0.32
CA PRO A 108 20.99 15.05 -0.50
C PRO A 108 21.51 15.52 -1.86
N THR A 109 22.34 14.70 -2.52
CA THR A 109 22.86 14.92 -3.88
C THR A 109 21.84 14.60 -4.98
N GLY A 110 20.69 14.00 -4.63
CA GLY A 110 19.62 13.60 -5.55
C GLY A 110 19.69 12.15 -6.03
N GLU A 111 20.71 11.38 -5.65
CA GLU A 111 20.83 9.97 -6.02
C GLU A 111 19.76 9.12 -5.33
N GLN A 112 19.12 8.24 -6.09
CA GLN A 112 18.06 7.36 -5.61
C GLN A 112 18.61 6.24 -4.72
N LEU A 113 18.02 6.09 -3.54
CA LEU A 113 18.22 4.97 -2.64
C LEU A 113 17.22 3.85 -2.95
N PRO A 114 17.67 2.58 -3.05
CA PRO A 114 16.75 1.46 -3.19
C PRO A 114 15.86 1.35 -1.94
N PRO A 115 14.58 0.91 -2.09
CA PRO A 115 13.74 0.63 -0.94
C PRO A 115 14.34 -0.45 -0.04
N ASP A 116 14.14 -0.36 1.28
CA ASP A 116 14.56 -1.41 2.22
C ASP A 116 13.96 -2.78 1.87
N LEU A 117 12.74 -2.79 1.32
CA LEU A 117 12.00 -3.97 0.89
C LEU A 117 11.63 -3.86 -0.61
N PRO A 118 12.57 -4.13 -1.55
CA PRO A 118 12.37 -3.94 -2.99
C PRO A 118 11.27 -4.79 -3.61
N ALA A 119 11.12 -6.05 -3.19
CA ALA A 119 10.09 -6.95 -3.72
C ALA A 119 8.69 -6.49 -3.27
N THR A 120 8.60 -6.04 -2.02
CA THR A 120 7.39 -5.48 -1.41
C THR A 120 7.01 -4.16 -2.08
N ALA A 121 8.00 -3.29 -2.33
CA ALA A 121 7.79 -2.02 -3.03
C ALA A 121 7.25 -2.23 -4.45
N THR A 122 7.81 -3.19 -5.19
CA THR A 122 7.32 -3.56 -6.53
C THR A 122 5.88 -4.07 -6.46
N ALA A 123 5.59 -5.00 -5.55
CA ALA A 123 4.24 -5.54 -5.39
C ALA A 123 3.19 -4.48 -4.99
N GLN A 124 3.57 -3.51 -4.16
CA GLN A 124 2.70 -2.39 -3.80
C GLN A 124 2.43 -1.50 -5.01
N ARG A 125 3.47 -1.15 -5.78
CA ARG A 125 3.36 -0.33 -7.00
C ARG A 125 2.46 -0.96 -8.04
N ASP A 126 2.51 -2.28 -8.18
CA ASP A 126 1.67 -3.03 -9.13
C ASP A 126 0.20 -3.13 -8.67
N GLY A 127 -0.13 -2.70 -7.45
CA GLY A 127 -1.46 -2.90 -6.84
C GLY A 127 -1.71 -4.35 -6.41
N ALA A 128 -0.67 -5.19 -6.40
CA ALA A 128 -0.76 -6.59 -6.00
C ALA A 128 -0.96 -6.74 -4.48
N ILE A 129 -0.40 -5.83 -3.70
CA ILE A 129 -0.59 -5.79 -2.24
C ILE A 129 -1.03 -4.40 -1.77
N GLY A 130 -1.84 -4.36 -0.71
CA GLY A 130 -2.28 -3.12 -0.07
C GLY A 130 -1.47 -2.74 1.17
N PRO A 131 -1.82 -1.63 1.83
CA PRO A 131 -1.14 -1.15 3.05
C PRO A 131 -1.08 -2.18 4.17
N ASP A 132 -2.14 -2.96 4.37
CA ASP A 132 -2.21 -3.98 5.44
C ASP A 132 -1.22 -5.11 5.19
N HIS A 133 -1.11 -5.59 3.95
CA HIS A 133 -0.09 -6.55 3.55
C HIS A 133 1.33 -6.01 3.79
N VAL A 134 1.60 -4.76 3.45
CA VAL A 134 2.91 -4.13 3.73
C VAL A 134 3.17 -4.07 5.23
N HIS A 135 2.15 -3.74 6.03
CA HIS A 135 2.24 -3.74 7.48
C HIS A 135 2.61 -5.13 8.03
N GLU A 136 1.94 -6.17 7.56
CA GLU A 136 2.25 -7.54 7.95
C GLU A 136 3.64 -7.99 7.52
N ILE A 137 4.06 -7.66 6.29
CA ILE A 137 5.40 -8.05 5.78
C ILE A 137 6.46 -7.44 6.69
N ARG A 138 6.32 -6.15 7.01
CA ARG A 138 7.20 -5.46 7.96
C ARG A 138 7.18 -6.11 9.35
N GLY A 139 6.00 -6.51 9.82
CA GLY A 139 5.84 -7.17 11.12
C GLY A 139 6.51 -8.55 11.18
N VAL A 140 6.46 -9.32 10.10
CA VAL A 140 7.12 -10.63 9.99
C VAL A 140 8.63 -10.46 9.87
N LEU A 141 9.10 -9.64 8.94
CA LEU A 141 10.54 -9.42 8.74
C LEU A 141 11.20 -8.77 9.95
N GLY A 142 10.48 -7.91 10.67
CA GLY A 142 10.96 -7.29 11.91
C GLY A 142 11.16 -8.27 13.08
N LYS A 143 10.61 -9.50 13.00
CA LYS A 143 10.84 -10.57 13.99
C LYS A 143 12.07 -11.40 13.69
N ILE A 144 12.70 -11.24 12.52
CA ILE A 144 13.91 -11.98 12.19
C ILE A 144 15.06 -11.44 13.05
N PRO A 145 15.75 -12.30 13.84
CA PRO A 145 16.89 -11.86 14.64
C PRO A 145 18.00 -11.26 13.76
N ARG A 146 18.67 -10.23 14.27
CA ARG A 146 19.78 -9.56 13.55
C ARG A 146 20.96 -10.47 13.20
N ALA A 147 21.08 -11.63 13.87
CA ALA A 147 22.13 -12.62 13.61
C ALA A 147 21.86 -13.47 12.36
N VAL A 148 20.66 -13.39 11.77
CA VAL A 148 20.34 -14.10 10.53
C VAL A 148 21.01 -13.41 9.35
N ASP A 149 21.52 -14.23 8.42
CA ASP A 149 22.12 -13.77 7.17
C ASP A 149 21.16 -12.83 6.40
N PRO A 150 21.60 -11.62 6.02
CA PRO A 150 20.83 -10.72 5.17
C PRO A 150 20.28 -11.39 3.90
N ALA A 151 21.01 -12.32 3.28
CA ALA A 151 20.54 -13.04 2.10
C ALA A 151 19.28 -13.88 2.40
N ALA A 152 19.18 -14.45 3.60
CA ALA A 152 17.98 -15.19 4.01
C ALA A 152 16.78 -14.24 4.27
N VAL A 153 17.03 -13.01 4.74
CA VAL A 153 16.02 -11.97 4.90
C VAL A 153 15.48 -11.52 3.54
N GLU A 154 16.35 -11.34 2.55
CA GLU A 154 15.98 -11.00 1.18
C GLU A 154 15.10 -12.09 0.54
N VAL A 155 15.48 -13.36 0.68
CA VAL A 155 14.65 -14.49 0.19
C VAL A 155 13.29 -14.51 0.88
N ALA A 156 13.25 -14.30 2.20
CA ALA A 156 11.99 -14.22 2.95
C ALA A 156 11.10 -13.06 2.46
N GLU A 157 11.70 -11.92 2.13
CA GLU A 157 10.99 -10.80 1.54
C GLU A 157 10.43 -11.13 0.15
N GLN A 158 11.19 -11.80 -0.72
CA GLN A 158 10.73 -12.13 -2.09
C GLN A 158 9.53 -13.07 -2.12
N ILE A 159 9.50 -14.08 -1.23
CA ILE A 159 8.43 -15.10 -1.20
C ILE A 159 7.09 -14.51 -0.76
N ARG A 160 7.09 -13.53 0.15
CA ARG A 160 5.87 -13.09 0.84
C ARG A 160 4.89 -12.34 -0.07
N PRO A 161 5.29 -11.33 -0.87
CA PRO A 161 4.40 -10.71 -1.84
C PRO A 161 3.89 -11.69 -2.91
N GLN A 162 4.68 -12.71 -3.28
CA GLN A 162 4.25 -13.73 -4.24
C GLN A 162 3.13 -14.61 -3.68
N ALA A 163 3.21 -14.99 -2.40
CA ALA A 163 2.15 -15.74 -1.72
C ALA A 163 0.85 -14.93 -1.64
N LEU A 164 0.96 -13.64 -1.28
CA LEU A 164 -0.19 -12.72 -1.19
C LEU A 164 -0.83 -12.46 -2.57
N ARG A 165 -0.02 -12.32 -3.63
CA ARG A 165 -0.50 -12.23 -5.02
C ARG A 165 -1.32 -13.44 -5.45
N ALA A 166 -0.97 -14.63 -4.95
CA ALA A 166 -1.66 -15.88 -5.28
C ALA A 166 -2.92 -16.13 -4.42
N GLY A 167 -3.33 -15.17 -3.58
CA GLY A 167 -4.45 -15.34 -2.65
C GLY A 167 -4.18 -16.37 -1.55
N ARG A 168 -2.92 -16.75 -1.33
CA ARG A 168 -2.50 -17.59 -0.22
C ARG A 168 -2.07 -16.70 0.93
N ASP A 169 -3.01 -16.33 1.79
CA ASP A 169 -2.67 -15.82 3.12
C ASP A 169 -2.11 -16.97 3.96
N PRO A 170 -0.85 -16.91 4.43
CA PRO A 170 -0.46 -17.67 5.59
C PRO A 170 -1.05 -16.95 6.80
N GLN A 171 -2.29 -17.26 7.16
CA GLN A 171 -2.86 -16.88 8.45
C GLN A 171 -1.86 -17.32 9.53
N PRO A 172 -1.26 -16.40 10.31
CA PRO A 172 -0.19 -16.76 11.23
C PRO A 172 -0.67 -17.62 12.42
N ASN A 173 -1.98 -17.95 12.52
CA ASN A 173 -2.56 -18.84 13.54
C ASN A 173 -3.98 -19.34 13.17
N SER A 174 -4.18 -19.99 12.02
CA SER A 174 -5.45 -20.72 11.80
C SER A 174 -5.41 -22.08 12.50
N PRO A 175 -6.30 -22.37 13.47
CA PRO A 175 -6.47 -23.75 13.94
C PRO A 175 -6.96 -24.59 12.75
N GLY A 176 -6.37 -25.78 12.59
CA GLY A 176 -6.61 -26.66 11.46
C GLY A 176 -8.08 -26.92 11.16
N PRO A 177 -8.41 -27.42 9.95
CA PRO A 177 -9.78 -27.53 9.47
C PRO A 177 -10.66 -28.26 10.48
N ARG A 178 -11.71 -27.57 10.98
CA ARG A 178 -12.69 -28.20 11.87
C ARG A 178 -13.29 -29.40 11.15
N PRO A 179 -13.33 -30.60 11.77
CA PRO A 179 -13.88 -31.77 11.13
C PRO A 179 -15.33 -31.49 10.74
N ARG A 180 -15.67 -31.80 9.47
CA ARG A 180 -17.03 -31.63 8.95
C ARG A 180 -18.00 -32.40 9.83
N ARG A 181 -18.99 -31.70 10.40
CA ARG A 181 -20.14 -32.33 11.06
C ARG A 181 -20.80 -33.25 10.03
N ARG A 182 -20.82 -34.56 10.30
CA ARG A 182 -21.60 -35.51 9.50
C ARG A 182 -23.06 -35.13 9.67
N SER A 183 -23.74 -34.84 8.56
CA SER A 183 -25.19 -34.68 8.53
C SER A 183 -25.83 -36.00 8.97
N PRO A 184 -26.93 -35.98 9.76
CA PRO A 184 -27.64 -37.20 10.10
C PRO A 184 -28.31 -37.76 8.84
N THR A 185 -28.13 -39.05 8.59
CA THR A 185 -28.84 -39.80 7.56
C THR A 185 -30.33 -39.87 7.93
N PRO A 186 -31.28 -39.59 7.02
CA PRO A 186 -32.69 -39.82 7.30
C PRO A 186 -32.96 -41.32 7.37
N GLY A 187 -33.66 -41.76 8.41
CA GLY A 187 -34.25 -43.10 8.52
C GLY A 187 -35.71 -43.09 8.07
#